data_AF-A0AAE2CGV2-F1
#
_entry.id   AF-A0AAE2CGV2-F1
#
_cell.length_a   1.000
_cell.length_b   1.000
_cell.length_c   1.000
_cell.angle_alpha   90.00
_cell.angle_beta   90.00
_cell.angle_gamma   90.00
#
_symmetry.space_group_name_H-M   'P 1'
#
loop_
_entity.id
_entity.type
_entity.pdbx_description
1 polymer ?
#
loop_
_entity_poly.entity_id
_entity_poly.type
_entity_poly.pdbx_seq_one_letter_code
_entity_poly.pdbx_strand_id
1 'polypeptide(L)'
;MIQHLDVMKDMIRELQNAGTKLNDEQVLAVLRSLPEQTWGHVKLVLMHNEQIKTVDNVASHLKLEAGRRESEHAQQAALFAHAGQCKPHKGKRWNTQTGAR
;
A
#
# COMPACT_ATOMS: atom_id res chain seq x y z
N MET A 1 -6.15 1.64 -3.59
CA MET A 1 -4.79 1.40 -4.15
C MET A 1 -4.41 -0.09 -4.14
N ILE A 2 -4.73 -0.90 -3.12
CA ILE A 2 -4.55 -2.37 -3.15
C ILE A 2 -5.30 -2.99 -4.35
N GLN A 3 -6.58 -2.62 -4.53
CA GLN A 3 -7.38 -3.04 -5.69
C GLN A 3 -6.74 -2.69 -7.05
N HIS A 4 -5.97 -1.59 -7.11
CA HIS A 4 -5.30 -1.22 -8.36
C HIS A 4 -4.09 -2.12 -8.63
N LEU A 5 -3.34 -2.53 -7.60
CA LEU A 5 -2.23 -3.47 -7.71
C LEU A 5 -2.69 -4.86 -8.16
N ASP A 6 -3.83 -5.34 -7.65
CA ASP A 6 -4.43 -6.60 -8.10
C ASP A 6 -4.83 -6.55 -9.57
N VAL A 7 -5.49 -5.47 -10.01
CA VAL A 7 -5.86 -5.27 -11.41
C VAL A 7 -4.63 -5.26 -12.33
N MET A 8 -3.53 -4.61 -11.93
CA MET A 8 -2.29 -4.63 -12.72
C MET A 8 -1.62 -6.01 -12.76
N LYS A 9 -1.65 -6.75 -11.66
CA LYS A 9 -1.11 -8.12 -11.62
C LYS A 9 -1.90 -9.04 -12.55
N ASP A 10 -3.23 -8.91 -12.59
CA ASP A 10 -4.07 -9.67 -13.50
C ASP A 10 -3.84 -9.27 -14.96
N MET A 11 -3.72 -7.98 -15.26
CA MET A 11 -3.34 -7.51 -16.61
C MET A 11 -1.98 -8.06 -17.06
N ILE A 12 -0.98 -8.09 -16.17
CA ILE A 12 0.32 -8.69 -16.49
C ILE A 12 0.19 -10.18 -16.74
N ARG A 13 -0.62 -10.90 -15.96
CA ARG A 13 -0.87 -12.34 -16.15
C ARG A 13 -1.57 -12.61 -17.47
N GLU A 14 -2.50 -11.75 -17.89
CA GLU A 14 -3.12 -11.80 -19.21
C GLU A 14 -2.12 -11.51 -20.34
N LEU A 15 -1.26 -10.51 -20.18
CA LEU A 15 -0.21 -10.17 -21.15
C LEU A 15 0.81 -11.31 -21.33
N GLN A 16 1.14 -12.01 -20.24
CA GLN A 16 1.98 -13.21 -20.24
C GLN A 16 1.28 -14.39 -20.95
N ASN A 17 0.00 -14.61 -20.66
CA ASN A 17 -0.80 -15.68 -21.28
C ASN A 17 -1.05 -15.45 -22.78
N ALA A 18 -1.15 -14.20 -23.22
CA ALA A 18 -1.32 -13.84 -24.63
C ALA A 18 -0.07 -14.15 -25.49
N GLY A 19 1.03 -14.63 -24.90
CA GLY A 19 2.26 -14.97 -25.62
C GLY A 19 3.04 -13.74 -26.10
N THR A 20 2.59 -12.53 -25.74
CA THR A 20 3.29 -11.27 -26.03
C THR A 20 4.54 -11.16 -25.17
N LYS A 21 5.71 -11.40 -25.77
CA LYS A 21 6.99 -10.96 -25.20
C LYS A 21 7.07 -9.44 -25.28
N LEU A 22 6.55 -8.76 -24.26
CA LEU A 22 6.81 -7.33 -24.09
C LEU A 22 8.31 -7.16 -23.83
N ASN A 23 8.96 -6.41 -24.70
CA ASN A 23 10.35 -6.01 -24.54
C ASN A 23 10.46 -4.86 -23.50
N ASP A 24 11.69 -4.55 -23.07
CA ASP A 24 11.96 -3.54 -22.04
C ASP A 24 11.32 -2.16 -22.35
N GLU A 25 11.30 -1.75 -23.62
CA GLU A 25 10.70 -0.50 -24.06
C GLU A 25 9.16 -0.50 -23.94
N GLN A 26 8.53 -1.63 -24.29
CA GLN A 26 7.09 -1.79 -24.18
C GLN A 26 6.64 -1.83 -22.71
N VAL A 27 7.44 -2.44 -21.84
CA VAL A 27 7.20 -2.41 -20.38
C VAL A 27 7.24 -0.97 -19.86
N LEU A 28 8.22 -0.18 -20.26
CA LEU A 28 8.31 1.23 -19.90
C LEU A 28 7.17 2.07 -20.48
N ALA A 29 6.71 1.78 -21.70
CA ALA A 29 5.57 2.45 -22.31
C ALA A 29 4.27 2.20 -21.53
N VAL A 30 4.04 0.95 -21.11
CA VAL A 30 2.90 0.57 -20.26
C VAL A 30 2.99 1.25 -18.89
N LEU A 31 4.17 1.30 -18.27
CA LEU A 31 4.36 1.99 -17.00
C LEU A 31 4.08 3.49 -17.12
N ARG A 32 4.53 4.14 -18.20
CA ARG A 32 4.30 5.57 -18.46
C ARG A 32 2.83 5.92 -18.69
N SER A 33 2.03 5.03 -19.28
CA SER A 33 0.61 5.27 -19.55
C SER A 33 -0.29 5.17 -18.32
N LEU A 34 0.22 4.66 -17.18
CA LEU A 34 -0.55 4.54 -15.95
C LEU A 34 -0.93 5.92 -15.36
N PRO A 35 -2.14 6.10 -14.80
CA PRO A 35 -2.58 7.36 -14.20
C PRO A 35 -1.73 7.81 -13.01
N GLU A 36 -1.25 9.05 -12.98
CA GLU A 36 -0.38 9.55 -11.91
C GLU A 36 -1.08 9.64 -10.54
N GLN A 37 -2.39 9.93 -10.49
CA GLN A 37 -3.11 10.13 -9.22
C GLN A 37 -3.13 8.87 -8.33
N THR A 38 -3.12 7.69 -8.94
CA THR A 38 -3.18 6.40 -8.24
C THR A 38 -1.87 5.63 -8.29
N TRP A 39 -1.00 5.94 -9.26
CA TRP A 39 0.21 5.16 -9.52
C TRP A 39 1.52 5.94 -9.37
N GLY A 40 1.49 7.24 -9.03
CA GLY A 40 2.69 8.08 -8.98
C GLY A 40 3.88 7.46 -8.23
N HIS A 41 3.64 6.91 -7.02
CA HIS A 41 4.70 6.27 -6.23
C HIS A 41 5.19 4.96 -6.86
N VAL A 42 4.28 4.10 -7.31
CA VAL A 42 4.60 2.79 -7.91
C VAL A 42 5.31 2.98 -9.26
N LYS A 43 4.90 3.95 -10.08
CA LYS A 43 5.60 4.35 -11.31
C LYS A 43 7.03 4.79 -11.02
N LEU A 44 7.24 5.59 -9.97
CA LEU A 44 8.55 6.09 -9.61
C LEU A 44 9.50 4.94 -9.21
N VAL A 45 9.00 4.01 -8.39
CA VAL A 45 9.75 2.81 -7.99
C VAL A 45 10.04 1.90 -9.20
N LEU A 46 9.05 1.65 -10.06
CA LEU A 46 9.22 0.76 -11.21
C LEU A 46 10.09 1.37 -12.32
N MET A 47 10.06 2.68 -12.54
CA MET A 47 10.88 3.35 -13.57
C MET A 47 12.32 3.60 -13.14
N HIS A 48 12.57 3.80 -11.84
CA HIS A 48 13.93 4.09 -11.33
C HIS A 48 14.73 2.80 -11.08
N ASN A 49 14.07 1.64 -11.01
CA ASN A 49 14.74 0.39 -10.69
C ASN A 49 15.22 -0.30 -11.98
N GLU A 50 16.51 -0.08 -12.33
CA GLU A 50 17.14 -0.58 -13.56
C GLU A 50 17.10 -2.10 -13.72
N GLN A 51 16.77 -2.84 -12.66
CA GLN A 51 16.60 -4.29 -12.67
C GLN A 51 15.22 -4.73 -13.19
N ILE A 52 14.24 -3.82 -13.26
CA ILE A 52 12.87 -4.11 -13.71
C ILE A 52 12.78 -3.90 -15.22
N LYS A 53 13.36 -4.84 -15.97
CA LYS A 53 13.39 -4.83 -17.43
C LYS A 53 12.33 -5.74 -18.05
N THR A 54 12.01 -6.83 -17.37
CA THR A 54 11.07 -7.85 -17.84
C THR A 54 9.71 -7.74 -17.16
N VAL A 55 8.68 -8.19 -17.86
CA VAL A 55 7.32 -8.35 -17.32
C VAL A 55 7.30 -9.19 -16.04
N ASP A 56 8.16 -10.19 -15.95
CA ASP A 56 8.27 -11.06 -14.77
C ASP A 56 8.83 -10.32 -13.56
N ASN A 57 9.83 -9.46 -13.77
CA ASN A 57 10.38 -8.61 -12.72
C ASN A 57 9.33 -7.59 -12.25
N VAL A 58 8.55 -7.02 -13.17
CA VAL A 58 7.43 -6.12 -12.82
C VAL A 58 6.38 -6.86 -11.98
N ALA A 59 6.00 -8.07 -12.39
CA ALA A 59 5.02 -8.89 -11.68
C ALA A 59 5.47 -9.23 -10.25
N SER A 60 6.72 -9.66 -10.11
CA SER A 60 7.33 -10.00 -8.82
C SER A 60 7.43 -8.79 -7.90
N HIS A 61 7.81 -7.63 -8.45
CA HIS A 61 7.92 -6.39 -7.68
C HIS A 61 6.56 -5.86 -7.23
N LEU A 62 5.54 -5.91 -8.11
CA LEU A 62 4.16 -5.55 -7.75
C LEU A 62 3.60 -6.42 -6.63
N LYS A 63 3.93 -7.72 -6.63
CA LYS A 63 3.53 -8.64 -5.56
C LYS A 63 4.17 -8.29 -4.21
N LEU A 64 5.44 -7.89 -4.22
CA LEU A 64 6.14 -7.43 -3.01
C LEU A 64 5.57 -6.10 -2.50
N GLU A 65 5.33 -5.14 -3.39
CA GLU A 65 4.74 -3.84 -3.03
C GLU A 65 3.30 -3.99 -2.49
N ALA A 66 2.50 -4.90 -3.04
CA ALA A 66 1.18 -5.21 -2.50
C ALA A 66 1.25 -5.73 -1.05
N GLY A 67 2.13 -6.71 -0.78
CA GLY A 67 2.30 -7.24 0.58
C GLY A 67 2.87 -6.21 1.56
N ARG A 68 3.80 -5.36 1.11
CA ARG A 68 4.33 -4.25 1.92
C ARG A 68 3.21 -3.29 2.33
N ARG A 69 2.34 -2.92 1.39
CA ARG A 69 1.20 -2.03 1.63
C ARG A 69 0.18 -2.60 2.60
N GLU A 70 -0.12 -3.89 2.48
CA GLU A 70 -1.02 -4.60 3.39
C GLU A 70 -0.46 -4.62 4.81
N SER A 71 0.85 -4.86 4.96
CA SER A 71 1.53 -4.80 6.25
C SER A 71 1.52 -3.38 6.84
N GLU A 72 1.81 -2.34 6.05
CA GLU A 72 1.72 -0.94 6.49
C GLU A 72 0.29 -0.57 6.91
N HIS A 73 -0.73 -1.00 6.16
CA HIS A 73 -2.13 -0.77 6.50
C HIS A 73 -2.52 -1.49 7.80
N ALA A 74 -2.07 -2.73 7.98
CA ALA A 74 -2.29 -3.47 9.22
C ALA A 74 -1.58 -2.82 10.43
N GLN A 75 -0.35 -2.33 10.24
CA GLN A 75 0.39 -1.59 11.26
C GLN A 75 -0.29 -0.27 11.62
N GLN A 76 -0.75 0.50 10.63
CA GLN A 76 -1.54 1.71 10.88
C GLN A 76 -2.82 1.39 11.63
N ALA A 77 -3.58 0.37 11.21
CA ALA A 77 -4.79 -0.05 11.90
C ALA A 77 -4.51 -0.45 13.37
N ALA A 78 -3.42 -1.15 13.64
CA ALA A 78 -3.00 -1.51 14.99
C ALA A 78 -2.61 -0.27 15.82
N LEU A 79 -1.91 0.70 15.23
CA LEU A 79 -1.59 1.98 15.88
C LEU A 79 -2.85 2.78 16.24
N PHE A 80 -3.81 2.88 15.32
CA PHE A 80 -5.09 3.55 15.58
C PHE A 80 -5.92 2.83 16.67
N ALA A 81 -5.90 1.48 16.68
CA ALA A 81 -6.54 0.70 17.72
C ALA A 81 -5.88 0.90 19.10
N HIS A 82 -4.55 0.99 19.15
CA HIS A 82 -3.81 1.27 20.39
C HIS A 82 -4.05 2.70 20.89
N ALA A 83 -4.18 3.67 20.00
CA ALA A 83 -4.48 5.06 20.37
C ALA A 83 -5.87 5.21 21.03
N GLY A 84 -6.84 4.35 20.67
CA GLY A 84 -8.16 4.31 21.29
C GLY A 84 -8.21 3.63 22.67
N GLN A 85 -7.14 2.94 23.10
CA GLN A 85 -7.07 2.26 24.40
C GLN A 85 -6.46 3.11 25.52
N CYS A 86 -6.30 4.42 25.33
CA CYS A 86 -6.02 5.35 26.42
C CYS A 86 -7.15 5.30 27.45
N LYS A 87 -7.01 4.42 28.45
CA LYS A 87 -7.91 4.32 29.59
C LYS A 87 -8.02 5.72 30.20
N PRO A 88 -9.24 6.26 30.42
CA PRO A 88 -9.35 7.49 31.19
C PRO A 88 -8.74 7.22 32.56
N HIS A 89 -7.69 7.97 32.89
CA HIS A 89 -7.13 7.99 34.23
C HIS A 89 -8.28 8.42 35.14
N LYS A 90 -8.79 7.51 35.97
CA LYS A 90 -9.85 7.84 36.93
C LYS A 90 -9.25 8.82 37.94
N GLY A 91 -9.36 10.10 37.64
CA GLY A 91 -8.99 11.19 38.54
C GLY A 91 -9.68 10.95 39.87
N LYS A 92 -8.90 10.90 40.95
CA LYS A 92 -9.42 10.71 42.30
C LYS A 92 -10.46 11.79 42.57
N ARG A 93 -11.70 11.36 42.76
CA ARG A 93 -12.82 12.22 43.17
C ARG A 93 -12.50 12.79 44.55
N TRP A 94 -12.16 14.07 44.64
CA TRP A 94 -12.10 14.77 45.92
C TRP A 94 -13.53 14.92 46.44
N ASN A 95 -13.81 14.35 47.61
CA ASN A 95 -15.01 14.61 48.37
C ASN A 95 -14.81 15.91 49.15
N THR A 96 -15.31 17.02 48.61
CA THR A 96 -15.62 18.19 49.43
C THR A 96 -16.79 17.81 50.34
N GLN A 97 -16.49 17.55 51.61
CA GLN A 97 -17.50 17.43 52.66
C GLN A 97 -18.03 18.85 52.94
N THR A 98 -19.08 19.21 52.21
CA THR A 98 -19.88 20.41 52.48
C THR A 98 -21.06 20.05 53.37
N GLY A 99 -21.17 20.74 54.50
CA GLY A 99 -22.40 20.87 55.30
C GLY A 99 -22.40 20.06 56.60
N ALA A 100 -23.10 20.47 57.64
CA ALA A 100 -23.82 21.70 57.94
C ALA A 100 -24.33 21.56 59.40
N ARG A 101 -24.35 22.67 60.14
CA ARG A 101 -25.01 22.89 61.45
C ARG A 101 -24.43 22.20 62.68
#